data_AF-A0AAD7Z6M4-F1
#
_entry.id   AF-A0AAD7Z6M4-F1
#
_cell.length_a   1.000
_cell.length_b   1.000
_cell.length_c   1.000
_cell.angle_alpha   90.00
_cell.angle_beta   90.00
_cell.angle_gamma   90.00
#
_symmetry.space_group_name_H-M   'P 1'
#
loop_
_entity.id
_entity.type
_entity.pdbx_description
1 polymer ?
#
loop_
_entity_poly.entity_id
_entity_poly.type
_entity_poly.pdbx_seq_one_letter_code
_entity_poly.pdbx_strand_id
1 'polypeptide(L)'
;IRSPIMQETSNDFVCELVKWIKENGICKVVILTGVFDYTSFGPEIGVGALKLIVPSTVPEECDQLEQVASSVNHVSVVRWNNNDKIKIHGGGISKRLFTQCISKGISAVFSDEVLF
;
A
#
# COMPACT_ATOMS: atom_id res chain seq x y z
N ILE A 1 16.19 -2.96 6.99
CA ILE A 1 16.85 -3.49 5.77
C ILE A 1 17.14 -2.32 4.85
N ARG A 2 18.34 -2.21 4.29
CA ARG A 2 18.72 -1.11 3.37
C ARG A 2 19.02 -1.58 1.94
N SER A 3 18.82 -2.87 1.67
CA SER A 3 19.12 -3.49 0.38
C SER A 3 17.85 -4.01 -0.28
N PRO A 4 17.77 -4.02 -1.62
CA PRO A 4 16.68 -4.67 -2.34
C PRO A 4 16.59 -6.15 -1.96
N ILE A 5 15.37 -6.67 -1.84
CA ILE A 5 15.13 -8.09 -1.61
C ILE A 5 14.99 -8.76 -2.96
N MET A 6 15.79 -9.81 -3.19
CA MET A 6 15.73 -10.58 -4.43
C MET A 6 14.35 -11.22 -4.60
N GLN A 7 13.84 -11.19 -5.84
CA GLN A 7 12.50 -11.66 -6.15
C GLN A 7 12.28 -13.11 -5.75
N GLU A 8 13.29 -13.97 -5.93
CA GLU A 8 13.27 -15.39 -5.56
C GLU A 8 13.00 -15.60 -4.07
N THR A 9 13.66 -14.81 -3.21
CA THR A 9 13.54 -14.87 -1.74
C THR A 9 12.38 -14.05 -1.18
N SER A 10 11.74 -13.23 -2.01
CA SER A 10 10.73 -12.27 -1.54
C SER A 10 9.49 -12.94 -0.95
N ASN A 11 9.16 -14.17 -1.35
CA ASN A 11 8.05 -14.91 -0.78
C ASN A 11 8.34 -15.31 0.67
N ASP A 12 9.47 -15.97 0.89
CA ASP A 12 9.85 -16.49 2.20
C ASP A 12 10.05 -15.36 3.19
N PHE A 13 10.68 -14.27 2.74
CA PHE A 13 10.80 -13.06 3.53
C PHE A 13 9.43 -12.51 3.99
N VAL A 14 8.46 -12.39 3.07
CA VAL A 14 7.13 -11.88 3.42
C VAL A 14 6.42 -12.86 4.37
N CYS A 15 6.52 -14.17 4.14
CA CYS A 15 5.91 -15.17 5.01
C CYS A 15 6.43 -15.05 6.45
N GLU A 16 7.76 -14.98 6.63
CA GLU A 16 8.38 -14.84 7.96
C GLU A 16 8.06 -13.48 8.59
N LEU A 17 8.07 -12.39 7.81
CA LEU A 17 7.70 -11.07 8.32
C LEU A 17 6.25 -11.04 8.82
N VAL A 18 5.31 -11.58 8.06
CA VAL A 18 3.89 -11.59 8.45
C VAL A 18 3.68 -12.50 9.67
N LYS A 19 4.39 -13.62 9.76
CA LYS A 19 4.37 -14.48 10.94
C LYS A 19 4.85 -13.71 12.17
N TRP A 20 6.00 -13.04 12.08
CA TRP A 20 6.55 -12.22 13.16
C TRP A 20 5.59 -11.09 13.57
N ILE A 21 4.98 -10.39 12.61
CA ILE A 21 3.97 -9.34 12.87
C ILE A 21 2.82 -9.90 13.72
N LYS A 22 2.31 -11.08 13.35
CA LYS A 22 1.22 -11.74 14.07
C LYS A 22 1.63 -12.18 15.48
N GLU A 23 2.81 -12.77 15.63
CA GLU A 23 3.34 -13.23 16.93
C GLU A 23 3.54 -12.07 17.91
N ASN A 24 3.84 -10.88 17.41
CA ASN A 24 3.99 -9.67 18.23
C ASN A 24 2.67 -8.92 18.48
N GLY A 25 1.53 -9.46 18.04
CA GLY A 25 0.22 -8.82 18.25
C GLY A 25 0.06 -7.49 17.53
N ILE A 26 0.78 -7.27 16.42
CA ILE A 26 0.65 -6.04 15.63
C ILE A 26 -0.69 -6.09 14.86
N CYS A 27 -1.59 -5.18 15.20
CA CYS A 27 -2.94 -5.15 14.64
C CYS A 27 -3.07 -4.38 13.31
N LYS A 28 -2.10 -3.51 12.99
CA LYS A 28 -2.15 -2.63 11.82
C LYS A 28 -0.77 -2.49 11.16
N VAL A 29 -0.74 -2.60 9.84
CA VAL A 29 0.46 -2.48 9.02
C VAL A 29 0.26 -1.37 7.98
N VAL A 30 1.19 -0.42 7.91
CA VAL A 30 1.18 0.62 6.87
C VAL A 30 2.36 0.38 5.94
N ILE A 31 2.07 0.20 4.65
CA ILE A 31 3.06 -0.10 3.62
C ILE A 31 3.23 1.15 2.78
N LEU A 32 4.38 1.79 2.90
CA LEU A 32 4.69 3.01 2.16
C LEU A 32 5.40 2.66 0.86
N THR A 33 4.87 3.10 -0.27
CA THR A 33 5.53 2.95 -1.58
C THR A 33 5.52 4.25 -2.38
N GLY A 34 6.61 4.46 -3.10
CA GLY A 34 6.75 5.53 -4.08
C GLY A 34 6.83 4.94 -5.49
N VAL A 35 6.18 5.61 -6.44
CA VAL A 35 6.06 5.24 -7.83
C VAL A 35 6.62 6.38 -8.66
N PHE A 36 7.64 6.08 -9.45
CA PHE A 36 8.18 7.04 -10.40
C PHE A 36 7.42 6.91 -11.73
N ASP A 37 6.72 7.97 -12.12
CA ASP A 37 6.08 8.06 -13.43
C ASP A 37 6.93 8.94 -14.36
N TYR A 38 7.67 8.28 -15.27
CA TYR A 38 8.55 8.96 -16.24
C TYR A 38 7.78 9.60 -17.42
N THR A 39 6.45 9.61 -17.42
CA THR A 39 5.66 9.98 -18.61
C THR A 39 5.14 11.42 -18.67
N SER A 40 5.56 12.34 -17.79
CA SER A 40 5.13 13.74 -17.90
C SER A 40 5.91 14.54 -18.97
N PHE A 41 5.36 14.58 -20.19
CA PHE A 41 5.65 15.65 -21.15
C PHE A 41 4.76 16.86 -20.83
N GLY A 42 5.09 17.60 -19.76
CA GLY A 42 4.42 18.86 -19.42
C GLY A 42 5.33 19.74 -18.58
N PRO A 43 5.35 21.07 -18.79
CA PRO A 43 6.03 21.96 -17.88
C PRO A 43 5.23 22.02 -16.57
N GLU A 44 5.94 22.17 -15.46
CA GLU A 44 5.43 22.26 -14.09
C GLU A 44 5.35 20.93 -13.34
N ILE A 45 6.25 20.84 -12.36
CA ILE A 45 6.35 19.85 -11.30
C ILE A 45 4.96 19.68 -10.67
N GLY A 46 4.23 18.67 -11.10
CA GLY A 46 2.94 18.31 -10.52
C GLY A 46 3.14 17.91 -9.05
N VAL A 47 2.29 18.40 -8.16
CA VAL A 47 2.29 17.97 -6.76
C VAL A 47 1.93 16.48 -6.71
N GLY A 48 2.79 15.65 -6.12
CA GLY A 48 2.57 14.22 -5.94
C GLY A 48 1.19 13.92 -5.37
N ALA A 49 0.37 13.15 -6.10
CA ALA A 49 -0.92 12.70 -5.58
C ALA A 49 -0.71 11.39 -4.81
N LEU A 50 -1.03 11.38 -3.53
CA LEU A 50 -0.96 10.20 -2.68
C LEU A 50 -2.26 9.40 -2.80
N LYS A 51 -2.15 8.12 -3.17
CA LYS A 51 -3.28 7.18 -3.15
C LYS A 51 -3.12 6.23 -1.97
N LEU A 52 -4.11 6.18 -1.10
CA LEU A 52 -4.21 5.22 0.00
C LEU A 52 -5.13 4.09 -0.42
N ILE A 53 -4.61 2.87 -0.41
CA ILE A 53 -5.33 1.66 -0.80
C ILE A 53 -5.68 0.90 0.47
N VAL A 54 -6.97 0.72 0.69
CA VAL A 54 -7.53 0.15 1.92
C VAL A 54 -8.44 -1.02 1.57
N PRO A 55 -8.40 -2.15 2.29
CA PRO A 55 -9.25 -3.30 1.98
C PRO A 55 -10.72 -2.96 2.19
N SER A 56 -11.59 -3.30 1.24
CA SER A 56 -13.04 -3.13 1.38
C SER A 56 -13.65 -3.95 2.52
N THR A 57 -12.90 -4.89 3.08
CA THR A 57 -13.31 -5.71 4.24
C THR A 57 -13.25 -4.95 5.57
N VAL A 58 -12.68 -3.74 5.60
CA VAL A 58 -12.61 -2.87 6.80
C VAL A 58 -13.30 -1.52 6.54
N PRO A 59 -14.63 -1.50 6.38
CA PRO A 59 -15.36 -0.30 5.94
C PRO A 59 -15.19 0.90 6.88
N GLU A 60 -15.15 0.67 8.20
CA GLU A 60 -14.97 1.75 9.18
C GLU A 60 -13.61 2.43 9.06
N GLU A 61 -12.53 1.67 8.79
CA GLU A 61 -11.20 2.25 8.57
C GLU A 61 -11.14 3.02 7.24
N CYS A 62 -11.83 2.54 6.21
CA CYS A 62 -11.97 3.26 4.94
C CYS A 62 -12.63 4.62 5.14
N ASP A 63 -13.78 4.66 5.84
CA ASP A 63 -14.55 5.89 6.05
C ASP A 63 -13.75 6.92 6.86
N GLN A 64 -13.04 6.48 7.91
CA GLN A 64 -12.14 7.34 8.68
C GLN A 64 -11.00 7.90 7.84
N LEU A 65 -10.38 7.06 7.00
CA LEU A 65 -9.30 7.49 6.11
C LEU A 65 -9.79 8.44 5.02
N GLU A 66 -10.98 8.23 4.48
CA GLU A 66 -11.61 9.14 3.50
C GLU A 66 -11.89 10.51 4.13
N GLN A 67 -12.38 10.52 5.37
CA GLN A 67 -12.60 11.77 6.11
C GLN A 67 -11.29 12.53 6.34
N VAL A 68 -10.22 11.84 6.77
CA VAL A 68 -8.90 12.47 6.96
C VAL A 68 -8.32 12.93 5.62
N ALA A 69 -8.40 12.11 4.57
CA ALA A 69 -7.92 12.45 3.24
C ALA A 69 -8.63 13.68 2.67
N SER A 70 -9.92 13.87 2.95
CA SER A 70 -10.66 15.06 2.50
C SER A 70 -10.10 16.38 3.06
N SER A 71 -9.38 16.32 4.19
CA SER A 71 -8.73 17.48 4.81
C SER A 71 -7.30 17.73 4.32
N VAL A 72 -6.72 16.79 3.56
CA VAL A 72 -5.36 16.86 3.03
C VAL A 72 -5.42 16.93 1.52
N ASN A 73 -5.01 18.07 0.96
CA ASN A 73 -4.95 18.23 -0.50
C ASN A 73 -4.10 17.12 -1.13
N HIS A 74 -4.55 16.63 -2.30
CA HIS A 74 -3.85 15.61 -3.10
C HIS A 74 -3.76 14.20 -2.48
N VAL A 75 -4.58 13.88 -1.46
CA VAL A 75 -4.76 12.50 -0.97
C VAL A 75 -6.10 11.93 -1.46
N SER A 76 -6.07 10.71 -1.99
CA SER A 76 -7.28 9.96 -2.35
C SER A 76 -7.25 8.57 -1.73
N VAL A 77 -8.42 8.06 -1.33
CA VAL A 77 -8.57 6.71 -0.79
C VAL A 77 -9.23 5.83 -1.83
N VAL A 78 -8.65 4.66 -2.06
CA VAL A 78 -9.14 3.64 -2.99
C VAL A 78 -9.47 2.39 -2.19
N ARG A 79 -10.74 2.03 -2.16
CA ARG A 79 -11.20 0.78 -1.56
C ARG A 79 -10.82 -0.38 -2.48
N TRP A 80 -10.04 -1.32 -1.98
CA TRP A 80 -9.56 -2.49 -2.72
C TRP A 80 -10.34 -3.74 -2.34
N ASN A 81 -10.92 -4.39 -3.34
CA ASN A 81 -11.40 -5.76 -3.21
C ASN A 81 -10.48 -6.73 -3.97
N ASN A 82 -10.51 -8.01 -3.60
CA ASN A 82 -9.65 -9.05 -4.19
C ASN A 82 -9.94 -9.34 -5.68
N ASN A 83 -11.10 -8.88 -6.19
CA ASN A 83 -11.53 -9.01 -7.58
C ASN A 83 -11.16 -7.77 -8.43
N ASP A 84 -10.80 -6.65 -7.80
CA ASP A 84 -10.54 -5.41 -8.47
C ASP A 84 -9.16 -5.46 -9.11
N LYS A 85 -9.13 -5.19 -10.41
CA LYS A 85 -7.90 -4.91 -11.16
C LYS A 85 -7.35 -3.52 -10.82
N ILE A 86 -7.37 -3.11 -9.55
CA ILE A 86 -6.63 -1.93 -9.13
C ILE A 86 -5.17 -2.23 -9.42
N LYS A 87 -4.64 -1.55 -10.44
CA LYS A 87 -3.21 -1.53 -10.72
C LYS A 87 -2.57 -0.74 -9.60
N ILE A 88 -2.31 -1.43 -8.49
CA ILE A 88 -1.37 -0.95 -7.47
C ILE A 88 -0.04 -0.75 -8.21
N HIS A 89 0.37 0.51 -8.39
CA HIS A 89 1.67 0.79 -9.00
C HIS A 89 2.69 0.45 -7.92
N GLY A 90 3.32 -0.70 -8.08
CA GLY A 90 3.96 -1.38 -6.95
C GLY A 90 3.97 -2.89 -7.18
N GLY A 91 4.62 -3.31 -8.27
CA GLY A 91 4.96 -4.72 -8.43
C GLY A 91 5.99 -5.14 -7.39
N GLY A 92 5.86 -6.35 -6.84
CA GLY A 92 6.88 -6.94 -5.97
C GLY A 92 6.45 -7.11 -4.51
N ILE A 93 7.36 -6.81 -3.58
CA ILE A 93 7.26 -7.23 -2.19
C ILE A 93 6.17 -6.50 -1.41
N SER A 94 5.95 -5.22 -1.68
CA SER A 94 4.96 -4.38 -1.00
C SER A 94 3.54 -4.85 -1.26
N LYS A 95 3.20 -5.16 -2.52
CA LYS A 95 1.90 -5.76 -2.88
C LYS A 95 1.74 -7.14 -2.24
N ARG A 96 2.79 -7.96 -2.25
CA ARG A 96 2.75 -9.30 -1.64
C ARG A 96 2.52 -9.22 -0.12
N LEU A 97 3.21 -8.31 0.56
CA LEU A 97 3.04 -8.05 1.98
C LEU A 97 1.61 -7.60 2.28
N PHE A 98 1.08 -6.64 1.52
CA PHE A 98 -0.30 -6.17 1.66
C PHE A 98 -1.29 -7.33 1.58
N THR A 99 -1.25 -8.11 0.49
CA THR A 99 -2.17 -9.24 0.29
C THR A 99 -2.03 -10.30 1.38
N GLN A 100 -0.81 -10.60 1.86
CA GLN A 100 -0.59 -11.57 2.94
C GLN A 100 -1.06 -11.08 4.30
N CYS A 101 -0.91 -9.79 4.61
CA CYS A 101 -1.50 -9.21 5.82
C CYS A 101 -3.02 -9.37 5.80
N ILE A 102 -3.68 -8.98 4.70
CA ILE A 102 -5.14 -9.09 4.58
C ILE A 102 -5.61 -10.54 4.66
N SER A 103 -4.94 -11.47 3.96
CA SER A 103 -5.33 -12.89 3.98
C SER A 103 -5.16 -13.56 5.34
N LYS A 104 -4.30 -13.01 6.22
CA LYS A 104 -4.11 -13.49 7.60
C LYS A 104 -4.89 -12.69 8.64
N GLY A 105 -5.77 -11.78 8.21
CA GLY A 105 -6.63 -10.99 9.10
C GLY A 105 -5.93 -9.84 9.81
N ILE A 106 -4.80 -9.37 9.28
CA ILE A 106 -4.08 -8.19 9.78
C ILE A 106 -4.55 -6.99 8.97
N SER A 107 -5.03 -5.93 9.63
CA SER A 107 -5.37 -4.68 8.93
C SER A 107 -4.12 -4.12 8.27
N ALA A 108 -4.21 -3.78 6.98
CA ALA A 108 -3.12 -3.18 6.25
C ALA A 108 -3.63 -2.03 5.36
N VAL A 109 -2.82 -0.98 5.26
CA VAL A 109 -3.02 0.16 4.35
C VAL A 109 -1.80 0.25 3.45
N PHE A 110 -2.02 0.46 2.16
CA PHE A 110 -0.96 0.58 1.17
C PHE A 110 -0.94 2.00 0.60
N SER A 111 0.21 2.65 0.58
CA SER A 111 0.39 3.97 -0.03
C SER A 111 1.00 3.82 -1.42
N ASP A 112 0.37 4.42 -2.42
CA ASP A 112 0.84 4.52 -3.80
C ASP A 112 1.05 6.02 -4.07
N GLU A 113 2.27 6.50 -3.81
CA GLU A 113 2.67 7.89 -3.99
C GLU A 113 3.34 8.08 -5.35
N VAL A 114 2.78 8.93 -6.21
CA VAL A 114 3.44 9.28 -7.47
C VAL A 114 4.50 10.35 -7.20
N LEU A 115 5.77 9.95 -7.30
CA LEU A 115 6.93 10.82 -7.22
C LEU A 115 7.26 11.32 -8.64
N PHE A 116 7.29 12.64 -8.79
CA PHE A 116 7.69 13.34 -10.02
C PHE A 116 9.19 13.66 -10.03
#